data_AF-A0A7Z9Y593-F1
#
_entry.id   AF-A0A7Z9Y593-F1
#
_cell.length_a   1.000
_cell.length_b   1.000
_cell.length_c   1.000
_cell.angle_alpha   90.00
_cell.angle_beta   90.00
_cell.angle_gamma   90.00
#
_symmetry.space_group_name_H-M   'P 1'
#
loop_
_entity.id
_entity.type
_entity.pdbx_description
1 polymer ?
#
loop_
_entity_poly.entity_id
_entity_poly.type
_entity_poly.pdbx_seq_one_letter_code
_entity_poly.pdbx_strand_id
1 'polypeptide(L)'
;MVTNYASRITYHVKIMTQSKTAQFTSPAFARDIVLSPTLRINERVKALWAAGETVYHFGFGESRFPVHPKLQAALAANAHHKGYLPVQGLAALREAIAAYDGRIHHTPISPDQVIVGPGSKALIYALQMTLAGDLLLPTPSWVSYAPQAKL
;
A
#
# COMPACT_ATOMS: atom_id res chain seq x y z
N MET A 1 -39.64 -40.59 18.84
CA MET A 1 -40.30 -39.83 17.75
C MET A 1 -40.06 -38.36 18.05
N VAL A 2 -39.42 -37.49 17.27
CA VAL A 2 -38.71 -37.52 15.98
C VAL A 2 -37.57 -36.50 16.12
N THR A 3 -36.58 -36.69 15.27
CA THR A 3 -35.17 -36.31 15.26
C THR A 3 -34.86 -34.81 15.13
N ASN A 4 -33.73 -34.40 15.74
CA ASN A 4 -33.07 -33.11 15.61
C ASN A 4 -32.27 -33.06 14.29
N TYR A 5 -32.56 -32.08 13.42
CA TYR A 5 -31.86 -31.83 12.16
C TYR A 5 -30.61 -30.99 12.43
N ALA A 6 -29.46 -31.66 12.62
CA ALA A 6 -28.15 -31.03 12.57
C ALA A 6 -27.35 -31.70 11.45
N SER A 7 -27.54 -31.25 10.21
CA SER A 7 -26.74 -31.64 9.07
C SER A 7 -25.31 -31.10 9.22
N ARG A 8 -24.42 -31.90 9.80
CA ARG A 8 -22.96 -31.73 9.70
C ARG A 8 -22.54 -32.11 8.29
N ILE A 9 -22.23 -31.12 7.46
CA ILE A 9 -21.53 -31.35 6.20
C ILE A 9 -20.06 -31.58 6.55
N THR A 10 -19.67 -32.86 6.62
CA THR A 10 -18.28 -33.28 6.74
C THR A 10 -17.63 -33.17 5.36
N TYR A 11 -16.85 -32.12 5.12
CA TYR A 11 -16.00 -32.06 3.94
C TYR A 11 -14.80 -33.00 4.16
N HIS A 12 -14.82 -34.18 3.54
CA HIS A 12 -13.63 -35.01 3.41
C HIS A 12 -12.76 -34.47 2.26
N VAL A 13 -11.95 -33.46 2.53
CA VAL A 13 -10.87 -33.07 1.61
C VAL A 13 -9.72 -34.06 1.78
N LYS A 14 -9.68 -35.07 0.90
CA LYS A 14 -8.53 -35.97 0.77
C LYS A 14 -7.45 -35.23 -0.02
N ILE A 15 -6.58 -34.48 0.67
CA ILE A 15 -5.40 -33.88 0.05
C ILE A 15 -4.43 -35.02 -0.27
N MET A 16 -4.47 -35.52 -1.50
CA MET A 16 -3.39 -36.35 -2.05
C MET A 16 -2.17 -35.45 -2.23
N THR A 17 -1.24 -35.50 -1.29
CA THR A 17 0.06 -34.84 -1.37
C THR A 17 0.96 -35.56 -2.38
N GLN A 18 0.73 -35.33 -3.68
CA GLN A 18 1.82 -35.44 -4.64
C GLN A 18 2.69 -34.18 -4.46
N SER A 19 3.82 -34.32 -3.79
CA SER A 19 4.87 -33.29 -3.77
C SER A 19 5.47 -33.21 -5.17
N LYS A 20 4.84 -32.44 -6.06
CA LYS A 20 5.53 -31.84 -7.20
C LYS A 20 6.12 -30.54 -6.69
N THR A 21 7.44 -30.49 -6.57
CA THR A 21 8.21 -29.24 -6.47
C THR A 21 8.00 -28.47 -7.77
N ALA A 22 6.89 -27.73 -7.88
CA ALA A 22 6.70 -26.75 -8.93
C ALA A 22 7.71 -25.63 -8.68
N GLN A 23 8.71 -25.51 -9.56
CA GLN A 23 9.60 -24.35 -9.56
C GLN A 23 8.77 -23.12 -9.93
N PHE A 24 8.54 -22.25 -8.97
CA PHE A 24 7.97 -20.93 -9.22
C PHE A 24 9.00 -20.11 -10.01
N THR A 25 8.71 -19.85 -11.29
CA THR A 25 9.53 -18.96 -12.11
C THR A 25 8.88 -17.59 -12.13
N SER A 26 9.63 -16.57 -11.70
CA SER A 26 9.15 -15.20 -11.75
C SER A 26 8.86 -14.79 -13.20
N PRO A 27 7.75 -14.06 -13.45
CA PRO A 27 7.45 -13.52 -14.78
C PRO A 27 8.55 -12.56 -15.22
N ALA A 28 8.73 -12.41 -16.54
CA ALA A 28 9.87 -11.68 -17.12
C ALA A 28 10.02 -10.27 -16.53
N PHE A 29 8.93 -9.51 -16.42
CA PHE A 29 8.94 -8.15 -15.86
C PHE A 29 9.45 -8.09 -14.41
N ALA A 30 9.26 -9.15 -13.62
CA ALA A 30 9.67 -9.19 -12.22
C ALA A 30 11.17 -9.51 -12.05
N ARG A 31 11.83 -10.04 -13.08
CA ARG A 31 13.26 -10.40 -13.02
C ARG A 31 14.17 -9.18 -13.04
N ASP A 32 13.71 -8.11 -13.67
CA ASP A 32 14.48 -6.87 -13.84
C ASP A 32 14.24 -5.85 -12.71
N ILE A 33 13.39 -6.18 -11.74
CA ILE A 33 13.13 -5.33 -10.57
C ILE A 33 14.27 -5.51 -9.57
N VAL A 34 15.13 -4.50 -9.49
CA VAL A 34 16.23 -4.47 -8.52
C VAL A 34 15.70 -4.10 -7.13
N LEU A 35 16.32 -4.68 -6.10
CA LEU A 35 16.04 -4.31 -4.71
C LEU A 35 16.20 -2.80 -4.50
N SER A 36 15.21 -2.18 -3.86
CA SER A 36 15.25 -0.73 -3.55
C SER A 36 16.52 -0.37 -2.78
N PRO A 37 17.33 0.61 -3.25
CA PRO A 37 18.49 1.09 -2.52
C PRO A 37 18.14 1.55 -1.09
N THR A 38 16.97 2.18 -0.91
CA THR A 38 16.45 2.61 0.39
C THR A 38 16.16 1.43 1.32
N LEU A 39 15.60 0.34 0.80
CA LEU A 39 15.35 -0.85 1.61
C LEU A 39 16.67 -1.50 2.03
N ARG A 40 17.60 -1.63 1.10
CA ARG A 40 18.91 -2.24 1.33
C ARG A 40 19.71 -1.50 2.41
N ILE A 41 19.72 -0.16 2.39
CA ILE A 41 20.42 0.61 3.44
C ILE A 41 19.72 0.50 4.78
N ASN A 42 18.37 0.51 4.81
CA ASN A 42 17.60 0.34 6.05
C ASN A 42 17.88 -1.03 6.71
N GLU A 43 17.92 -2.11 5.93
CA GLU A 43 18.25 -3.45 6.42
C GLU A 43 19.67 -3.53 6.98
N ARG A 44 20.64 -2.94 6.28
CA ARG A 44 22.03 -2.89 6.75
C ARG A 44 22.16 -2.14 8.06
N VAL A 45 21.51 -0.98 8.18
CA VAL A 45 21.51 -0.17 9.41
C VAL A 45 20.88 -0.94 10.56
N LYS A 46 19.75 -1.62 10.33
CA LYS A 46 19.12 -2.48 11.35
C LYS A 46 20.06 -3.58 11.83
N ALA A 47 20.80 -4.22 10.92
CA ALA A 47 21.77 -5.26 11.29
C ALA A 47 22.93 -4.71 12.12
N LEU A 48 23.43 -3.51 11.80
CA LEU A 48 24.50 -2.85 12.55
C LEU A 48 24.05 -2.48 13.97
N TRP A 49 22.86 -1.91 14.13
CA TRP A 49 22.30 -1.65 15.46
C TRP A 49 22.09 -2.94 16.27
N ALA A 50 21.63 -4.02 15.64
CA ALA A 50 21.49 -5.32 16.30
C ALA A 50 22.83 -5.92 16.76
N ALA A 51 23.93 -5.57 16.07
CA ALA A 51 25.29 -5.94 16.47
C ALA A 51 25.90 -5.01 17.54
N GLY A 52 25.16 -3.99 18.01
CA GLY A 52 25.62 -3.03 19.01
C GLY A 52 26.49 -1.91 18.46
N GLU A 53 26.55 -1.73 17.13
CA GLU A 53 27.31 -0.65 16.50
C GLU A 53 26.56 0.69 16.55
N THR A 54 27.31 1.77 16.81
CA THR A 54 26.78 3.13 16.78
C THR A 54 26.68 3.64 15.34
N VAL A 55 25.48 3.63 14.77
CA VAL A 55 25.20 4.13 13.42
C VAL A 55 24.19 5.27 13.45
N TYR A 56 24.54 6.41 12.85
CA TYR A 56 23.64 7.54 12.65
C TYR A 56 23.01 7.48 11.26
N HIS A 57 21.73 7.12 11.21
CA HIS A 57 21.01 6.95 9.96
C HIS A 57 20.24 8.22 9.57
N PHE A 58 20.70 8.91 8.52
CA PHE A 58 20.08 10.10 7.94
C PHE A 58 19.27 9.83 6.66
N GLY A 59 19.18 8.58 6.21
CA GLY A 59 18.48 8.19 4.97
C GLY A 59 17.01 7.78 5.17
N PHE A 60 16.37 8.18 6.26
CA PHE A 60 14.99 7.79 6.56
C PHE A 60 13.98 8.66 5.81
N GLY A 61 12.97 8.03 5.21
CA GLY A 61 11.86 8.74 4.54
C GLY A 61 10.57 8.82 5.36
N GLU A 62 10.55 8.21 6.55
CA GLU A 62 9.38 8.18 7.43
C GLU A 62 9.50 9.21 8.57
N SER A 63 8.36 9.76 8.99
CA SER A 63 8.32 10.65 10.16
C SER A 63 8.67 9.88 11.43
N ARG A 64 9.55 10.45 12.26
CA ARG A 64 9.86 9.91 13.60
C ARG A 64 8.93 10.45 14.70
N PHE A 65 8.02 11.36 14.36
CA PHE A 65 7.04 11.86 15.32
C PHE A 65 6.00 10.80 15.63
N PRO A 66 5.55 10.68 16.89
CA PRO A 66 4.46 9.77 17.22
C PRO A 66 3.19 10.16 16.47
N VAL A 67 2.36 9.17 16.17
CA VAL A 67 1.03 9.42 15.60
C VAL A 67 0.25 10.32 16.55
N HIS A 68 -0.33 11.41 16.02
CA HIS A 68 -1.05 12.37 16.84
C HIS A 68 -2.20 11.70 17.61
N PRO A 69 -2.39 11.94 18.93
CA PRO A 69 -3.39 11.24 19.75
C PRO A 69 -4.82 11.31 19.19
N LYS A 70 -5.21 12.45 18.61
CA LYS A 70 -6.52 12.61 17.94
C LYS A 70 -6.73 11.62 16.79
N LEU A 71 -5.68 11.30 16.02
CA LEU A 71 -5.77 10.33 14.92
C LEU A 71 -5.93 8.92 15.46
N GLN A 72 -5.22 8.58 16.55
CA GLN A 72 -5.36 7.29 17.22
C GLN A 72 -6.77 7.11 17.76
N ALA A 73 -7.32 8.12 18.44
CA ALA A 73 -8.68 8.09 18.97
C ALA A 73 -9.73 7.97 17.85
N ALA A 74 -9.56 8.71 16.74
CA ALA A 74 -10.45 8.62 15.59
C ALA A 74 -10.42 7.22 14.96
N LEU A 75 -9.25 6.63 14.78
CA LEU A 75 -9.12 5.26 14.26
C LEU A 75 -9.81 4.25 15.19
N ALA A 76 -9.56 4.34 16.50
CA ALA A 76 -10.16 3.44 17.48
C ALA A 76 -11.70 3.54 17.50
N ALA A 77 -12.23 4.77 17.48
CA ALA A 77 -13.67 5.00 17.46
C ALA A 77 -14.35 4.45 16.20
N ASN A 78 -13.65 4.47 15.06
CA ASN A 78 -14.19 4.06 13.76
C ASN A 78 -13.82 2.64 13.34
N ALA A 79 -13.11 1.87 14.18
CA ALA A 79 -12.63 0.52 13.85
C ALA A 79 -13.74 -0.49 13.52
N HIS A 80 -14.99 -0.19 13.90
CA HIS A 80 -16.16 -1.01 13.58
C HIS A 80 -16.60 -0.89 12.10
N HIS A 81 -16.17 0.15 11.37
CA HIS A 81 -16.41 0.32 9.94
C HIS A 81 -15.46 -0.58 9.12
N LYS A 82 -15.94 -1.79 8.78
CA LYS A 82 -15.17 -2.85 8.09
C LYS A 82 -15.71 -3.27 6.73
N GLY A 83 -16.78 -2.63 6.27
CA GLY A 83 -17.41 -2.94 4.99
C GLY A 83 -16.60 -2.40 3.81
N TYR A 84 -16.93 -2.87 2.61
CA TYR A 84 -16.43 -2.28 1.39
C TYR A 84 -16.84 -0.81 1.28
N LEU A 85 -15.93 0.01 0.77
CA LEU A 85 -16.16 1.40 0.45
C LEU A 85 -16.41 1.57 -1.06
N PRO A 86 -17.01 2.69 -1.49
CA PRO A 86 -17.00 3.08 -2.89
C PRO A 86 -15.57 3.07 -3.44
N VAL A 87 -15.41 2.76 -4.73
CA VAL A 87 -14.10 2.64 -5.38
C VAL A 87 -13.25 3.92 -5.25
N GLN A 88 -13.89 5.09 -5.29
CA GLN A 88 -13.21 6.38 -5.14
C GLN A 88 -12.85 6.71 -3.67
N GLY A 89 -13.38 5.95 -2.71
CA GLY A 89 -13.27 6.21 -1.28
C GLY A 89 -14.52 6.82 -0.65
N LEU A 90 -14.44 7.07 0.65
CA LEU A 90 -15.54 7.62 1.46
C LEU A 90 -15.90 9.04 1.00
N ALA A 91 -17.19 9.30 0.76
CA ALA A 91 -17.68 10.59 0.27
C ALA A 91 -17.25 11.78 1.16
N ALA A 92 -17.49 11.67 2.47
CA ALA A 92 -17.09 12.71 3.43
C ALA A 92 -15.58 12.98 3.45
N LEU A 93 -14.75 11.96 3.19
CA LEU A 93 -13.30 12.15 3.09
C LEU A 93 -12.91 12.88 1.80
N ARG A 94 -13.55 12.52 0.67
CA ARG A 94 -13.33 13.22 -0.62
C ARG A 94 -13.72 14.70 -0.53
N GLU A 95 -14.84 15.01 0.10
CA GLU A 95 -15.29 16.38 0.35
C GLU A 95 -14.29 17.17 1.20
N ALA A 96 -13.79 16.56 2.29
CA ALA A 96 -12.81 17.17 3.16
C ALA A 96 -11.48 17.45 2.44
N ILE A 97 -11.01 16.51 1.61
CA ILE A 97 -9.80 16.68 0.80
C ILE A 97 -9.99 17.79 -0.23
N ALA A 98 -11.08 17.77 -1.00
CA ALA A 98 -11.37 18.78 -2.01
C ALA A 98 -11.45 20.20 -1.42
N ALA A 99 -12.11 20.35 -0.28
CA ALA A 99 -12.18 21.63 0.43
C ALA A 99 -10.83 22.08 0.99
N TYR A 100 -10.02 21.15 1.50
CA TYR A 100 -8.67 21.45 2.00
C TYR A 100 -7.75 21.89 0.86
N ASP A 101 -7.60 21.07 -0.18
CA ASP A 101 -6.71 21.34 -1.31
C ASP A 101 -7.15 22.58 -2.08
N GLY A 102 -8.46 22.77 -2.28
CA GLY A 102 -8.97 23.94 -2.98
C GLY A 102 -8.69 25.26 -2.25
N ARG A 103 -8.68 25.23 -0.91
CA ARG A 103 -8.25 26.38 -0.09
C ARG A 103 -6.74 26.61 -0.17
N ILE A 104 -5.93 25.56 -0.13
CA ILE A 104 -4.46 25.67 -0.15
C ILE A 104 -3.95 26.13 -1.52
N HIS A 105 -4.56 25.66 -2.60
CA HIS A 105 -4.14 25.94 -3.97
C HIS A 105 -4.96 27.03 -4.66
N HIS A 106 -5.87 27.70 -3.94
CA HIS A 106 -6.74 28.76 -4.45
C HIS A 106 -7.49 28.38 -5.74
N THR A 107 -7.87 27.11 -5.86
CA THR A 107 -8.48 26.54 -7.06
C THR A 107 -9.68 25.68 -6.66
N PRO A 108 -10.88 25.86 -7.23
CA PRO A 108 -12.00 24.98 -6.93
C PRO A 108 -11.70 23.53 -7.32
N ILE A 109 -11.86 22.60 -6.37
CA ILE A 109 -11.74 21.15 -6.60
C ILE A 109 -13.07 20.51 -6.28
N SER A 110 -13.63 19.74 -7.23
CA SER A 110 -14.83 18.94 -6.97
C SER A 110 -14.46 17.65 -6.24
N PRO A 111 -15.26 17.18 -5.25
CA PRO A 111 -15.06 15.87 -4.63
C PRO A 111 -15.02 14.70 -5.61
N ASP A 112 -15.62 14.84 -6.81
CA ASP A 112 -15.60 13.81 -7.86
C ASP A 112 -14.26 13.72 -8.60
N GLN A 113 -13.36 14.69 -8.38
CA GLN A 113 -11.98 14.68 -8.88
C GLN A 113 -11.01 14.06 -7.85
N VAL A 114 -11.50 13.59 -6.70
CA VAL A 114 -10.68 13.03 -5.62
C VAL A 114 -10.81 11.50 -5.57
N ILE A 115 -9.68 10.80 -5.54
CA ILE A 115 -9.60 9.36 -5.32
C ILE A 115 -8.76 9.09 -4.08
N VAL A 116 -9.30 8.30 -3.15
CA VAL A 116 -8.60 7.86 -1.94
C VAL A 116 -8.11 6.43 -2.13
N GLY A 117 -6.83 6.18 -1.89
CA GLY A 117 -6.22 4.86 -2.00
C GLY A 117 -5.20 4.58 -0.90
N PRO A 118 -4.61 3.37 -0.89
CA PRO A 118 -3.68 2.92 0.12
C PRO A 118 -2.29 3.57 -0.06
N GLY A 119 -2.20 4.85 0.29
CA GLY A 119 -0.98 5.64 0.17
C GLY A 119 -0.67 6.12 -1.25
N SER A 120 0.19 7.13 -1.33
CA SER A 120 0.52 7.82 -2.60
C SER A 120 1.18 6.90 -3.62
N LYS A 121 2.00 5.94 -3.18
CA LYS A 121 2.76 5.07 -4.10
C LYS A 121 1.87 4.18 -4.98
N ALA A 122 0.79 3.63 -4.41
CA ALA A 122 -0.17 2.83 -5.18
C ALA A 122 -0.97 3.70 -6.15
N LEU A 123 -1.37 4.90 -5.72
CA LEU A 123 -2.10 5.87 -6.56
C LEU A 123 -1.25 6.37 -7.73
N ILE A 124 0.03 6.69 -7.50
CA ILE A 124 0.97 7.11 -8.55
C ILE A 124 1.19 5.99 -9.57
N TYR A 125 1.31 4.74 -9.11
CA TYR A 125 1.41 3.59 -10.02
C TYR A 125 0.13 3.41 -10.86
N ALA A 126 -1.04 3.48 -10.23
CA ALA A 126 -2.32 3.41 -10.95
C ALA A 126 -2.46 4.55 -11.98
N LEU A 127 -1.97 5.75 -11.66
CA LEU A 127 -1.95 6.86 -12.60
C LEU A 127 -1.04 6.59 -13.80
N GLN A 128 0.19 6.11 -13.57
CA GLN A 128 1.12 5.75 -14.64
C GLN A 128 0.53 4.69 -15.58
N MET A 129 -0.27 3.77 -15.05
CA MET A 129 -0.87 2.69 -15.84
C MET A 129 -2.15 3.06 -16.57
N THR A 130 -2.83 4.12 -16.16
CA THR A 130 -4.09 4.56 -16.77
C THR A 130 -3.88 5.63 -17.84
N LEU A 131 -2.80 6.42 -17.76
CA LEU A 131 -2.48 7.44 -18.74
C LEU A 131 -1.78 6.83 -19.96
N ALA A 132 -2.29 7.14 -21.16
CA ALA A 132 -1.62 6.79 -22.41
C ALA A 132 -0.55 7.83 -22.74
N GLY A 133 0.62 7.38 -23.18
CA GLY A 133 1.70 8.23 -23.69
C GLY A 133 3.04 7.98 -22.99
N ASP A 134 4.02 8.80 -23.35
CA ASP A 134 5.37 8.72 -22.80
C ASP A 134 5.44 9.35 -21.41
N LEU A 135 6.17 8.71 -20.49
CA LEU A 135 6.41 9.23 -19.15
C LEU A 135 7.76 9.96 -19.08
N LEU A 136 7.71 11.27 -18.84
CA LEU A 136 8.90 12.06 -18.50
C LEU A 136 9.17 11.99 -16.99
N LEU A 137 10.33 11.45 -16.60
CA LEU A 137 10.76 11.42 -15.20
C LEU A 137 11.92 12.40 -14.95
N PRO A 138 11.73 13.44 -14.11
CA PRO A 138 12.82 14.34 -13.75
C PRO A 138 13.89 13.62 -12.95
N THR A 139 15.14 14.09 -13.05
CA THR A 139 16.28 13.58 -12.27
C THR A 139 16.86 14.72 -11.43
N PRO A 140 17.00 14.56 -10.10
CA PRO A 140 16.67 13.37 -9.31
C PRO A 140 15.16 13.20 -9.08
N SER A 141 14.69 11.95 -8.98
CA SER A 141 13.31 11.60 -8.58
C SER A 141 13.30 10.47 -7.55
N TRP A 142 12.11 10.22 -6.97
CA TRP A 142 11.97 9.15 -6.00
C TRP A 142 12.29 7.79 -6.62
N VAL A 143 13.06 6.97 -5.90
CA VAL A 143 13.61 5.67 -6.37
C VAL A 143 12.56 4.67 -6.85
N SER A 144 11.29 4.95 -6.62
CA SER A 144 10.17 4.09 -7.01
C SER A 144 9.61 4.40 -8.40
N TYR A 145 9.76 5.63 -8.91
CA TYR A 145 9.06 6.05 -10.12
C TYR A 145 9.64 5.40 -11.38
N ALA A 146 10.96 5.37 -11.53
CA ALA A 146 11.59 4.74 -12.69
C ALA A 146 11.35 3.22 -12.78
N PRO A 147 11.40 2.45 -11.67
CA PRO A 147 10.97 1.05 -11.70
C PRO A 147 9.49 0.87 -12.02
N GLN A 148 8.60 1.72 -11.48
CA GLN A 148 7.15 1.65 -11.76
C GLN A 148 6.84 1.89 -13.24
N ALA A 149 7.56 2.81 -13.88
CA ALA A 149 7.39 3.15 -15.29
C ALA A 149 7.81 2.04 -16.28
N LYS A 150 8.49 1.00 -15.81
CA LYS A 150 8.97 -0.14 -16.62
C LYS A 150 8.08 -1.37 -16.50
N LEU A 151 7.06 -1.32 -15.64
CA LEU A 151 6.07 -2.38 -15.44
C LEU A 151 4.97 -2.27 -16.50
#